data_AF-A0A516GPV5-F1
#
_entry.id   AF-A0A516GPV5-F1
#
_cell.length_a   1.000
_cell.length_b   1.000
_cell.length_c   1.000
_cell.angle_alpha   90.00
_cell.angle_beta   90.00
_cell.angle_gamma   90.00
#
_symmetry.space_group_name_H-M   'P 1'
#
loop_
_entity.id
_entity.type
_entity.pdbx_description
1 polymer ?
#
loop_
_entity_poly.entity_id
_entity_poly.type
_entity_poly.pdbx_seq_one_letter_code
_entity_poly.pdbx_strand_id
1 'polypeptide(L)'
;MLREVTYNEIFTILIMVGLISITIAKAKFTHRFNDLAAILTTSKYFNIYSRDQKLIDFFDILLLTNFIISTAIFTSICYSTFFSNSQIETHLMLTITVCIGAFLFLKLLIERVIANIFNIDEIIEHYIFQKKTYKNYFGMFFIPINAFLIYSVTPSKTILYVVFSIFLIILVLRLSTSLKRYQKLIKSNLFYFILYLCTLEIAPYIILYKLITSY
;
A
#
# COMPACT_ATOMS: atom_id res chain seq x y z
N MET A 1 -30.91 -9.87 16.31
CA MET A 1 -29.69 -10.23 17.08
C MET A 1 -28.76 -9.04 17.07
N LEU A 2 -28.65 -8.32 18.19
CA LEU A 2 -27.65 -7.26 18.35
C LEU A 2 -26.28 -7.94 18.49
N ARG A 3 -25.33 -7.56 17.64
CA ARG A 3 -23.95 -8.06 17.70
C ARG A 3 -23.33 -7.58 19.01
N GLU A 4 -22.79 -8.49 19.83
CA GLU A 4 -21.91 -8.10 20.93
C GLU A 4 -20.68 -7.43 20.33
N VAL A 5 -20.58 -6.11 20.54
CA VAL A 5 -19.42 -5.32 20.13
C VAL A 5 -18.30 -5.70 21.09
N THR A 6 -17.53 -6.74 20.74
CA THR A 6 -16.23 -6.98 21.37
C THR A 6 -15.40 -5.72 21.17
N TYR A 7 -15.09 -5.03 22.26
CA TYR A 7 -14.35 -3.78 22.29
C TYR A 7 -12.95 -4.01 21.71
N ASN A 8 -12.82 -3.82 20.40
CA ASN A 8 -11.54 -3.91 19.70
C ASN A 8 -10.87 -2.53 19.75
N GLU A 9 -10.56 -2.07 20.98
CA GLU A 9 -10.01 -0.74 21.28
C GLU A 9 -8.84 -0.38 20.36
N ILE A 10 -7.97 -1.37 20.13
CA ILE A 10 -6.77 -1.19 19.33
C ILE A 10 -7.07 -0.95 17.84
N PHE A 11 -8.14 -1.56 17.30
CA PHE A 11 -8.57 -1.31 15.92
C PHE A 11 -9.09 0.12 15.78
N THR A 12 -9.89 0.57 16.74
CA THR A 12 -10.39 1.95 16.79
C THR A 12 -9.24 2.95 16.88
N ILE A 13 -8.26 2.69 17.75
CA ILE A 13 -7.06 3.54 17.90
C ILE A 13 -6.29 3.60 16.58
N LEU A 14 -6.03 2.46 15.93
CA LEU A 14 -5.31 2.44 14.66
C LEU A 14 -6.06 3.19 13.55
N ILE A 15 -7.37 3.00 13.42
CA ILE A 15 -8.19 3.74 12.45
C ILE A 15 -8.11 5.25 12.72
N MET A 16 -8.20 5.65 13.99
CA MET A 16 -8.06 7.06 14.39
C MET A 16 -6.69 7.62 14.05
N VAL A 17 -5.60 6.90 14.33
CA VAL A 17 -4.24 7.32 13.96
C VAL A 17 -4.10 7.48 12.44
N GLY A 18 -4.65 6.54 11.66
CA GLY A 18 -4.66 6.64 10.21
C GLY A 18 -5.44 7.85 9.68
N LEU A 19 -6.63 8.11 10.24
CA LEU A 19 -7.43 9.30 9.91
C LEU A 19 -6.71 10.60 10.27
N ILE A 20 -6.10 10.68 11.46
CA ILE A 20 -5.30 11.83 11.89
C ILE A 20 -4.13 12.06 10.93
N SER A 21 -3.48 10.99 10.46
CA SER A 21 -2.40 11.12 9.48
C SER A 21 -2.89 11.75 8.16
N ILE A 22 -4.05 11.32 7.66
CA ILE A 22 -4.67 11.88 6.45
C ILE A 22 -5.06 13.36 6.67
N THR A 23 -5.66 13.70 7.82
CA THR A 23 -6.08 15.08 8.09
C THR A 23 -4.89 16.02 8.23
N ILE A 24 -3.80 15.59 8.88
CA ILE A 24 -2.55 16.38 8.95
C ILE A 24 -1.96 16.57 7.54
N ALA A 25 -1.95 15.52 6.72
CA ALA A 25 -1.46 15.61 5.34
C ALA A 25 -2.27 16.62 4.52
N LYS A 26 -3.61 16.59 4.65
CA LYS A 26 -4.51 17.55 4.00
C LYS A 26 -4.33 18.97 4.54
N ALA A 27 -4.18 19.15 5.85
CA ALA A 27 -4.07 20.47 6.48
C ALA A 27 -2.76 21.19 6.14
N LYS A 28 -1.63 20.47 6.11
CA LYS A 28 -0.32 21.04 5.78
C LYS A 28 -0.07 21.18 4.28
N PHE A 29 -0.65 20.31 3.44
CA PHE A 29 -0.35 20.24 2.01
C PHE A 29 -1.61 20.20 1.15
N THR A 30 -2.54 21.13 1.37
CA THR A 30 -3.88 21.14 0.75
C THR A 30 -3.85 21.05 -0.79
N HIS A 31 -2.99 21.83 -1.46
CA HIS A 31 -2.91 21.83 -2.92
C HIS A 31 -2.42 20.47 -3.45
N ARG A 32 -1.31 19.96 -2.91
CA ARG A 32 -0.73 18.65 -3.27
C ARG A 32 -1.69 17.50 -2.96
N PHE A 33 -2.47 17.61 -1.88
CA PHE A 33 -3.48 16.62 -1.52
C PHE A 33 -4.65 16.59 -2.51
N ASN A 34 -5.14 17.76 -2.94
CA ASN A 34 -6.22 17.84 -3.93
C ASN A 34 -5.76 17.29 -5.29
N ASP A 35 -4.52 17.58 -5.69
CA ASP A 35 -3.94 17.01 -6.90
C ASP A 35 -3.78 15.48 -6.79
N LEU A 36 -3.45 14.96 -5.60
CA LEU A 36 -3.40 13.52 -5.33
C LEU A 36 -4.80 12.89 -5.33
N ALA A 37 -5.82 13.57 -4.82
CA ALA A 37 -7.20 13.07 -4.84
C ALA A 37 -7.72 12.93 -6.28
N ALA A 38 -7.32 13.86 -7.16
CA ALA A 38 -7.67 13.89 -8.57
C ALA A 38 -6.82 12.96 -9.47
N ILE A 39 -6.01 12.05 -8.90
CA ILE A 39 -5.06 11.24 -9.68
C ILE A 39 -5.72 10.24 -10.63
N LEU A 40 -6.95 9.80 -10.31
CA LEU A 40 -7.74 8.94 -11.19
C LEU A 40 -8.26 9.70 -12.41
N THR A 41 -8.40 11.02 -12.31
CA THR A 41 -8.95 11.89 -13.36
C THR A 41 -7.85 12.59 -14.15
N THR A 42 -6.72 12.93 -13.51
CA THR A 42 -5.69 13.77 -14.12
C THR A 42 -4.27 13.27 -13.84
N SER A 43 -3.43 13.21 -14.88
CA SER A 43 -2.00 12.89 -14.77
C SER A 43 -1.13 14.05 -14.24
N LYS A 44 -1.74 15.21 -13.93
CA LYS A 44 -1.07 16.43 -13.44
C LYS A 44 -0.17 16.17 -12.24
N TYR A 45 -0.62 15.37 -11.28
CA TYR A 45 0.15 15.05 -10.09
C TYR A 45 1.51 14.42 -10.43
N PHE A 46 1.53 13.46 -11.37
CA PHE A 46 2.78 12.83 -11.78
C PHE A 46 3.66 13.78 -12.58
N ASN A 47 3.12 14.63 -13.44
CA ASN A 47 3.96 15.52 -14.24
C ASN A 47 4.62 16.64 -13.42
N ILE A 48 3.93 17.14 -12.39
CA ILE A 48 4.43 18.26 -11.56
C ILE A 48 5.36 17.74 -10.47
N TYR A 49 4.98 16.68 -9.76
CA TYR A 49 5.68 16.27 -8.53
C TYR A 49 6.73 15.18 -8.74
N SER A 50 6.87 14.62 -9.95
CA SER A 50 7.86 13.58 -10.25
C SER A 50 9.27 14.13 -10.48
N ARG A 51 9.45 15.45 -10.71
CA ARG A 51 10.75 16.08 -11.05
C ARG A 51 11.56 16.58 -9.85
N ASP A 52 10.91 17.02 -8.77
CA ASP A 52 11.59 17.71 -7.65
C ASP A 52 11.55 16.94 -6.32
N GLN A 53 11.34 15.62 -6.36
CA GLN A 53 11.02 14.88 -5.15
C GLN A 53 12.22 14.34 -4.38
N LYS A 54 12.23 14.65 -3.08
CA LYS A 54 13.08 13.97 -2.11
C LYS A 54 12.51 12.57 -1.82
N LEU A 55 13.41 11.62 -1.59
CA LEU A 55 13.10 10.21 -1.30
C LEU A 55 11.97 10.00 -0.28
N ILE A 56 12.02 10.80 0.78
CA ILE A 56 11.13 10.70 1.93
C ILE A 56 10.65 12.12 2.24
N ASP A 57 9.57 12.52 1.58
CA ASP A 57 8.83 13.71 1.95
C ASP A 57 7.94 13.45 3.17
N PHE A 58 7.81 14.44 4.04
CA PHE A 58 6.93 14.36 5.21
C PHE A 58 5.47 14.07 4.81
N PHE A 59 4.99 14.63 3.70
CA PHE A 59 3.67 14.31 3.13
C PHE A 59 3.52 12.82 2.80
N ASP A 60 4.54 12.24 2.18
CA ASP A 60 4.50 10.84 1.79
C ASP A 60 4.63 9.90 2.99
N ILE A 61 5.40 10.28 4.02
CA ILE A 61 5.49 9.51 5.27
C ILE A 61 4.10 9.38 5.89
N LEU A 62 3.37 10.50 6.03
CA LEU A 62 2.02 10.50 6.61
C LEU A 62 1.06 9.58 5.85
N LEU A 63 1.09 9.62 4.52
CA LEU A 63 0.20 8.76 3.74
C LEU A 63 0.67 7.30 3.72
N LEU A 64 1.97 7.05 3.83
CA LEU A 64 2.53 5.71 3.91
C LEU A 64 2.21 5.04 5.25
N THR A 65 2.28 5.78 6.37
CA THR A 65 1.87 5.25 7.68
C THR A 65 0.40 4.88 7.66
N ASN A 66 -0.44 5.72 7.04
CA ASN A 66 -1.86 5.39 6.83
C ASN A 66 -2.06 4.09 6.04
N PHE A 67 -1.29 3.89 4.96
CA PHE A 67 -1.34 2.65 4.19
C PHE A 67 -0.89 1.43 4.99
N ILE A 68 0.18 1.54 5.79
CA ILE A 68 0.68 0.46 6.66
C ILE A 68 -0.40 0.05 7.67
N ILE A 69 -1.00 1.02 8.36
CA ILE A 69 -2.06 0.77 9.34
C ILE A 69 -3.27 0.10 8.69
N SER A 70 -3.71 0.65 7.56
CA SER A 70 -4.87 0.15 6.83
C SER A 70 -4.67 -1.28 6.33
N THR A 71 -3.48 -1.60 5.83
CA THR A 71 -3.17 -2.97 5.37
C THR A 71 -3.04 -3.94 6.53
N ALA A 72 -2.47 -3.52 7.67
CA ALA A 72 -2.37 -4.34 8.87
C ALA A 72 -3.76 -4.69 9.45
N ILE A 73 -4.68 -3.73 9.48
CA ILE A 73 -6.06 -3.98 9.89
C ILE A 73 -6.70 -5.01 8.96
N PHE A 74 -6.60 -4.81 7.64
CA PHE A 74 -7.21 -5.72 6.68
C PHE A 74 -6.65 -7.14 6.75
N THR A 75 -5.33 -7.30 6.89
CA THR A 75 -4.70 -8.63 7.03
C THR A 75 -5.13 -9.32 8.32
N SER A 76 -5.28 -8.57 9.42
CA SER A 76 -5.77 -9.13 10.68
C SER A 76 -7.24 -9.61 10.57
N ILE A 77 -8.11 -8.87 9.86
CA ILE A 77 -9.50 -9.30 9.58
C ILE A 77 -9.51 -10.56 8.70
N CYS A 78 -8.65 -10.65 7.69
CA CYS A 78 -8.49 -11.87 6.90
C CYS A 78 -8.03 -13.05 7.76
N TYR A 79 -7.07 -12.83 8.67
CA TYR A 79 -6.58 -13.91 9.52
C TYR A 79 -7.69 -14.50 10.42
N SER A 80 -8.47 -13.66 11.11
CA SER A 80 -9.54 -14.14 11.99
C SER A 80 -10.68 -14.85 11.25
N THR A 81 -10.97 -14.45 10.02
CA THR A 81 -12.05 -15.07 9.22
C THR A 81 -11.64 -16.38 8.55
N PHE A 82 -10.36 -16.56 8.21
CA PHE A 82 -9.87 -17.76 7.52
C PHE A 82 -9.38 -18.85 8.48
N PHE A 83 -8.63 -18.50 9.53
CA PHE A 83 -7.86 -19.48 10.32
C PHE A 83 -8.47 -19.82 11.67
N SER A 84 -9.08 -18.87 12.37
CA SER A 84 -9.71 -19.13 13.66
C SER A 84 -10.56 -17.94 14.05
N ASN A 85 -11.84 -18.18 14.35
CA ASN A 85 -12.79 -17.21 14.92
C ASN A 85 -12.38 -16.72 16.34
N SER A 86 -11.12 -16.87 16.71
CA SER A 86 -10.52 -16.40 17.94
C SER A 86 -10.30 -14.89 17.90
N GLN A 87 -10.46 -14.25 19.06
CA GLN A 87 -10.13 -12.85 19.25
C GLN A 87 -8.65 -12.62 18.91
N ILE A 88 -8.40 -11.58 18.12
CA ILE A 88 -7.04 -11.17 17.75
C ILE A 88 -6.41 -10.50 18.97
N GLU A 89 -5.31 -11.06 19.46
CA GLU A 89 -4.55 -10.42 20.53
C GLU A 89 -3.95 -9.08 20.06
N THR A 90 -3.96 -8.09 20.95
CA THR A 90 -3.42 -6.76 20.69
C THR A 90 -1.95 -6.80 20.28
N HIS A 91 -1.17 -7.68 20.90
CA HIS A 91 0.24 -7.92 20.59
C HIS A 91 0.42 -8.38 19.14
N LEU A 92 -0.36 -9.38 18.70
CA LEU A 92 -0.27 -9.92 17.34
C LEU A 92 -0.54 -8.86 16.28
N MET A 93 -1.53 -7.99 16.50
CA MET A 93 -1.84 -6.91 15.55
C MET A 93 -0.73 -5.84 15.47
N LEU A 94 -0.13 -5.47 16.60
CA LEU A 94 1.03 -4.56 16.61
C LEU A 94 2.23 -5.20 15.89
N THR A 95 2.51 -6.48 16.14
CA THR A 95 3.57 -7.22 15.44
C THR A 95 3.34 -7.24 13.93
N ILE A 96 2.12 -7.51 13.47
CA ILE A 96 1.77 -7.48 12.04
C ILE A 96 2.03 -6.08 11.45
N THR A 97 1.61 -5.02 12.15
CA THR A 97 1.79 -3.63 11.70
C THR A 97 3.27 -3.29 11.53
N VAL A 98 4.10 -3.63 12.53
CA VAL A 98 5.56 -3.41 12.49
C VAL A 98 6.21 -4.25 11.39
N CYS A 99 5.81 -5.52 11.23
CA CYS A 99 6.33 -6.40 10.20
C CYS A 99 6.06 -5.86 8.78
N ILE A 100 4.82 -5.41 8.51
CA ILE A 100 4.44 -4.80 7.23
C ILE A 100 5.24 -3.51 7.00
N GLY A 101 5.38 -2.67 8.01
CA GLY A 101 6.17 -1.44 7.93
C GLY A 101 7.65 -1.72 7.60
N ALA A 102 8.26 -2.67 8.32
CA ALA A 102 9.65 -3.07 8.09
C ALA A 102 9.85 -3.66 6.69
N PHE A 103 8.95 -4.52 6.24
CA PHE A 103 8.99 -5.10 4.88
C PHE A 103 8.91 -4.02 3.80
N LEU A 104 8.01 -3.05 3.94
CA LEU A 104 7.88 -1.95 2.98
C LEU A 104 9.12 -1.04 2.97
N PHE A 105 9.70 -0.77 4.15
CA PHE A 105 10.90 0.05 4.27
C PHE A 105 12.11 -0.65 3.65
N LEU A 106 12.34 -1.92 3.98
CA LEU A 106 13.42 -2.73 3.41
C LEU A 106 13.27 -2.84 1.89
N LYS A 107 12.05 -3.08 1.40
CA LYS A 107 11.77 -3.09 -0.04
C LYS A 107 12.20 -1.78 -0.69
N LEU A 108 11.79 -0.63 -0.13
CA LEU A 108 12.14 0.70 -0.65
C LEU A 108 13.66 0.92 -0.73
N LEU A 109 14.43 0.48 0.26
CA LEU A 109 15.90 0.58 0.25
C LEU A 109 16.51 -0.26 -0.88
N ILE A 110 16.02 -1.49 -1.08
CA ILE A 110 16.50 -2.37 -2.16
C ILE A 110 16.18 -1.77 -3.54
N GLU A 111 14.98 -1.20 -3.73
CA GLU A 111 14.61 -0.54 -4.98
C GLU A 111 15.57 0.62 -5.33
N ARG A 112 16.06 1.34 -4.30
CA ARG A 112 17.01 2.44 -4.43
C ARG A 112 18.42 1.98 -4.80
N VAL A 113 18.93 0.96 -4.11
CA VAL A 113 20.28 0.43 -4.36
C VAL A 113 20.38 -0.07 -5.80
N ILE A 114 19.34 -0.73 -6.29
CA ILE A 114 19.26 -1.21 -7.66
C ILE A 114 19.19 -0.05 -8.66
N ALA A 115 18.41 1.00 -8.38
CA ALA A 115 18.38 2.20 -9.24
C ALA A 115 19.79 2.74 -9.52
N ASN A 116 20.57 2.88 -8.44
CA ASN A 116 21.92 3.42 -8.47
C ASN A 116 22.93 2.48 -9.15
N ILE A 117 22.81 1.16 -8.95
CA ILE A 117 23.71 0.18 -9.60
C ILE A 117 23.54 0.19 -11.12
N PHE A 118 22.32 0.40 -11.62
CA PHE A 118 22.03 0.35 -13.04
C PHE A 118 22.13 1.71 -13.74
N ASN A 119 22.52 2.80 -13.05
CA ASN A 119 22.62 4.17 -13.59
C ASN A 119 21.36 4.61 -14.37
N ILE A 120 20.19 4.13 -13.96
CA ILE A 120 18.88 4.47 -14.54
C ILE A 120 18.00 5.15 -13.49
N ASP A 121 18.65 5.95 -12.63
CA ASP A 121 18.05 6.59 -11.47
C ASP A 121 16.82 7.41 -11.84
N GLU A 122 16.88 8.26 -12.86
CA GLU A 122 15.73 9.11 -13.25
C GLU A 122 14.47 8.29 -13.60
N ILE A 123 14.65 7.19 -14.35
CA ILE A 123 13.53 6.36 -14.82
C ILE A 123 12.96 5.54 -13.66
N ILE A 124 13.84 4.94 -12.85
CA ILE A 124 13.43 4.12 -11.72
C ILE A 124 12.84 4.99 -10.61
N GLU A 125 13.38 6.18 -10.35
CA GLU A 125 12.82 7.14 -9.39
C GLU A 125 11.39 7.55 -9.75
N HIS A 126 11.14 7.86 -11.02
CA HIS A 126 9.79 8.18 -11.48
C HIS A 126 8.82 6.99 -11.35
N TYR A 127 9.28 5.77 -11.60
CA TYR A 127 8.48 4.56 -11.41
C TYR A 127 8.20 4.27 -9.92
N ILE A 128 9.22 4.34 -9.06
CA ILE A 128 9.11 4.18 -7.61
C ILE A 128 8.14 5.22 -7.04
N PHE A 129 8.25 6.48 -7.50
CA PHE A 129 7.32 7.53 -7.09
C PHE A 129 5.88 7.19 -7.48
N GLN A 130 5.65 6.82 -8.74
CA GLN A 130 4.31 6.43 -9.20
C GLN A 130 3.72 5.32 -8.33
N LYS A 131 4.51 4.28 -8.04
CA LYS A 131 4.13 3.14 -7.21
C LYS A 131 3.80 3.57 -5.78
N LYS A 132 4.61 4.44 -5.19
CA LYS A 132 4.40 5.00 -3.84
C LYS A 132 3.11 5.80 -3.77
N THR A 133 2.86 6.69 -4.73
CA THR A 133 1.62 7.49 -4.77
C THR A 133 0.37 6.63 -4.87
N TYR A 134 0.37 5.60 -5.71
CA TYR A 134 -0.78 4.71 -5.79
C TYR A 134 -1.02 3.95 -4.48
N LYS A 135 0.03 3.46 -3.80
CA LYS A 135 -0.13 2.84 -2.47
C LYS A 135 -0.74 3.81 -1.46
N ASN A 136 -0.22 5.03 -1.42
CA ASN A 136 -0.74 6.10 -0.55
C ASN A 136 -2.21 6.41 -0.83
N TYR A 137 -2.59 6.46 -2.11
CA TYR A 137 -3.98 6.61 -2.55
C TYR A 137 -4.86 5.44 -2.09
N PHE A 138 -4.39 4.19 -2.23
CA PHE A 138 -5.12 3.02 -1.71
C PHE A 138 -5.30 3.06 -0.21
N GLY A 139 -4.30 3.51 0.55
CA GLY A 139 -4.40 3.64 2.00
C GLY A 139 -5.55 4.55 2.41
N MET A 140 -5.80 5.62 1.67
CA MET A 140 -6.93 6.53 1.93
C MET A 140 -8.28 5.83 1.71
N PHE A 141 -8.42 5.03 0.65
CA PHE A 141 -9.65 4.27 0.38
C PHE A 141 -9.85 3.07 1.29
N PHE A 142 -8.77 2.46 1.80
CA PHE A 142 -8.86 1.28 2.65
C PHE A 142 -9.40 1.59 4.06
N ILE A 143 -9.14 2.77 4.61
CA ILE A 143 -9.68 3.15 5.93
C ILE A 143 -11.21 3.01 6.01
N PRO A 144 -12.01 3.63 5.12
CA PRO A 144 -13.46 3.53 5.22
C PRO A 144 -13.95 2.10 4.97
N ILE A 145 -13.28 1.34 4.09
CA ILE A 145 -13.59 -0.07 3.85
C ILE A 145 -13.37 -0.90 5.13
N ASN A 146 -12.24 -0.71 5.81
CA ASN A 146 -11.92 -1.39 7.06
C ASN A 146 -12.89 -1.01 8.18
N ALA A 147 -13.22 0.28 8.32
CA ALA A 147 -14.20 0.74 9.29
C ALA A 147 -15.57 0.08 9.05
N PHE A 148 -16.01 -0.02 7.79
CA PHE A 148 -17.25 -0.69 7.42
C PHE A 148 -17.22 -2.20 7.76
N LEU A 149 -16.11 -2.88 7.46
CA LEU A 149 -15.92 -4.31 7.75
C LEU A 149 -15.87 -4.62 9.25
N ILE A 150 -15.40 -3.69 10.08
CA ILE A 150 -15.30 -3.90 11.53
C ILE A 150 -16.63 -3.63 12.22
N TYR A 151 -17.24 -2.47 11.94
CA TYR A 151 -18.38 -1.98 12.74
C TYR A 151 -19.75 -2.27 12.10
N SER A 152 -19.85 -2.37 10.78
CA SER A 152 -21.15 -2.49 10.11
C SER A 152 -21.51 -3.93 9.75
N VAL A 153 -20.55 -4.70 9.21
CA VAL A 153 -20.81 -6.04 8.67
C VAL A 153 -19.98 -7.09 9.39
N THR A 154 -20.52 -8.29 9.60
CA THR A 154 -19.71 -9.43 10.04
C THR A 154 -18.87 -9.91 8.86
N PRO A 155 -17.54 -9.90 8.96
CA PRO A 155 -16.69 -10.21 7.82
C PRO A 155 -16.87 -11.68 7.45
N SER A 156 -17.46 -11.93 6.28
CA SER A 156 -17.61 -13.26 5.71
C SER A 156 -16.50 -13.52 4.69
N LYS A 157 -16.18 -14.80 4.45
CA LYS A 157 -15.20 -15.20 3.43
C LYS A 157 -15.56 -14.63 2.06
N THR A 158 -16.86 -14.58 1.70
CA THR A 158 -17.32 -14.04 0.42
C THR A 158 -17.06 -12.54 0.28
N ILE A 159 -17.33 -11.75 1.32
CA ILE A 159 -17.07 -10.29 1.30
C ILE A 159 -15.58 -10.02 1.16
N LEU A 160 -14.73 -10.78 1.88
CA LEU A 160 -13.29 -10.62 1.78
C LEU A 160 -12.75 -11.00 0.41
N TYR A 161 -13.26 -12.06 -0.22
CA TYR A 161 -12.90 -12.37 -1.60
C TYR A 161 -13.30 -11.27 -2.57
N VAL A 162 -14.48 -10.66 -2.42
CA VAL A 162 -14.91 -9.53 -3.26
C VAL A 162 -13.97 -8.33 -3.09
N VAL A 163 -13.65 -7.94 -1.86
CA VAL A 163 -12.72 -6.82 -1.58
C VAL A 163 -11.34 -7.11 -2.15
N PHE A 164 -10.85 -8.34 -1.98
CA PHE A 164 -9.55 -8.76 -2.52
C PHE A 164 -9.54 -8.78 -4.06
N SER A 165 -10.60 -9.27 -4.70
CA SER A 165 -10.74 -9.25 -6.16
C SER A 165 -10.76 -7.83 -6.73
N ILE A 166 -11.48 -6.91 -6.08
CA ILE A 166 -11.46 -5.49 -6.45
C ILE A 166 -10.04 -4.93 -6.36
N PHE A 167 -9.33 -5.22 -5.25
CA PHE A 167 -7.95 -4.78 -5.10
C PHE A 167 -7.03 -5.34 -6.18
N LEU A 168 -7.20 -6.61 -6.56
CA LEU A 168 -6.43 -7.26 -7.63
C LEU A 168 -6.71 -6.63 -9.00
N ILE A 169 -7.97 -6.32 -9.32
CA ILE A 169 -8.33 -5.61 -10.55
C ILE A 169 -7.64 -4.25 -10.60
N ILE A 170 -7.69 -3.49 -9.50
CA ILE A 170 -7.07 -2.18 -9.48
C ILE A 170 -5.53 -2.28 -9.59
N LEU A 171 -4.92 -3.30 -9.00
CA LEU A 171 -3.49 -3.59 -9.14
C LEU A 171 -3.11 -3.83 -10.61
N VAL A 172 -3.91 -4.60 -11.36
CA VAL A 172 -3.70 -4.88 -12.78
C VAL A 172 -3.87 -3.61 -13.63
N LEU A 173 -4.92 -2.82 -13.37
CA LEU A 173 -5.15 -1.54 -14.06
C LEU A 173 -3.98 -0.56 -13.82
N ARG A 174 -3.47 -0.49 -12.59
CA ARG A 174 -2.30 0.32 -12.24
C ARG A 174 -1.06 -0.12 -13.01
N LEU A 175 -0.79 -1.43 -13.07
CA LEU A 175 0.36 -1.95 -13.80
C LEU A 175 0.23 -1.63 -15.29
N SER A 176 -0.94 -1.84 -15.87
CA SER A 176 -1.21 -1.55 -17.29
C SER A 176 -1.03 -0.06 -17.64
N THR A 177 -1.53 0.85 -16.79
CA THR A 177 -1.36 2.30 -17.01
C THR A 177 0.09 2.74 -16.87
N SER A 178 0.85 2.17 -15.92
CA SER A 178 2.29 2.42 -15.78
C SER A 178 3.07 1.93 -17.01
N LEU A 179 2.79 0.70 -17.47
CA LEU A 179 3.42 0.13 -18.67
C LEU A 179 3.14 0.96 -19.93
N LYS A 180 1.91 1.46 -20.11
CA LYS A 180 1.56 2.35 -21.23
C LYS A 180 2.31 3.68 -21.16
N ARG A 181 2.46 4.25 -19.96
CA ARG A 181 3.13 5.55 -19.77
C ARG A 181 4.63 5.49 -20.10
N TYR A 182 5.29 4.40 -19.74
CA TYR A 182 6.74 4.24 -19.94
C TYR A 182 7.09 3.36 -21.16
N GLN A 183 6.12 3.05 -22.04
CA GLN A 183 6.28 2.09 -23.13
C GLN A 183 7.45 2.39 -24.07
N LYS A 184 7.72 3.67 -24.39
CA LYS A 184 8.85 4.06 -25.26
C LYS A 184 10.20 3.76 -24.62
N LEU A 185 10.34 4.01 -23.32
CA LEU A 185 11.55 3.77 -22.54
C LEU A 185 11.74 2.28 -22.21
N ILE A 186 10.63 1.57 -21.96
CA ILE A 186 10.65 0.12 -21.76
C ILE A 186 11.10 -0.58 -23.04
N LYS A 187 10.61 -0.16 -24.22
CA LYS A 187 10.99 -0.78 -25.50
C LYS A 187 12.49 -0.71 -25.80
N SER A 188 13.19 0.35 -25.38
CA SER A 188 14.64 0.42 -25.57
C SER A 188 15.41 -0.51 -24.62
N ASN A 189 14.91 -0.72 -23.39
CA ASN A 189 15.59 -1.48 -22.33
C ASN A 189 14.71 -2.63 -21.77
N LEU A 190 14.04 -3.38 -22.64
CA LEU A 190 13.00 -4.36 -22.27
C LEU A 190 13.51 -5.46 -21.32
N PHE A 191 14.74 -5.93 -21.55
CA PHE A 191 15.36 -6.98 -20.73
C PHE A 191 15.60 -6.51 -19.28
N TYR A 192 16.13 -5.29 -19.11
CA TYR A 192 16.36 -4.70 -17.79
C TYR A 192 15.05 -4.48 -17.02
N PHE A 193 13.99 -4.08 -17.73
CA PHE A 193 12.68 -3.91 -17.13
C PHE A 193 12.09 -5.24 -16.62
N ILE A 194 12.21 -6.33 -17.40
CA ILE A 194 11.75 -7.66 -17.00
C ILE A 194 12.56 -8.16 -15.79
N LEU A 195 13.89 -8.01 -15.82
CA LEU A 195 14.76 -8.42 -14.73
C LEU A 195 14.42 -7.65 -13.43
N TYR A 196 14.16 -6.34 -13.53
CA TYR A 196 13.70 -5.52 -12.42
C TYR A 196 12.38 -6.03 -11.82
N LEU A 197 11.36 -6.27 -12.65
CA LEU A 197 10.03 -6.72 -12.21
C LEU A 197 10.12 -8.08 -11.49
N CYS A 198 10.85 -9.03 -12.07
CA CYS A 198 11.04 -10.35 -11.48
C CYS A 198 11.80 -10.30 -10.15
N THR A 199 12.91 -9.56 -10.10
CA THR A 199 13.82 -9.58 -8.93
C THR A 199 13.28 -8.76 -7.76
N LEU A 200 12.60 -7.65 -8.04
CA LEU A 200 12.27 -6.67 -7.02
C LEU A 200 10.79 -6.65 -6.64
N GLU A 201 9.92 -6.94 -7.61
CA GLU A 201 8.49 -7.05 -7.32
C GLU A 201 8.10 -8.46 -6.92
N ILE A 202 8.48 -9.47 -7.69
CA ILE A 202 7.98 -10.85 -7.51
C ILE A 202 8.82 -11.64 -6.49
N ALA A 203 10.15 -11.62 -6.59
CA ALA A 203 11.02 -12.44 -5.76
C ALA A 203 10.85 -12.25 -4.24
N PRO A 204 10.68 -11.03 -3.69
CA PRO A 204 10.49 -10.87 -2.24
C PRO A 204 9.24 -11.56 -1.70
N TYR A 205 8.17 -11.63 -2.50
CA TYR A 205 6.94 -12.34 -2.11
C TYR A 205 7.13 -13.85 -2.17
N ILE A 206 7.89 -14.37 -3.14
CA ILE A 206 8.23 -15.80 -3.23
C ILE A 206 9.10 -16.23 -2.04
N ILE A 207 10.10 -15.42 -1.68
CA ILE A 207 10.96 -15.68 -0.51
C ILE A 207 10.12 -15.71 0.76
N LEU A 208 9.22 -14.73 0.94
CA LEU A 208 8.34 -14.65 2.09
C LEU A 208 7.40 -15.86 2.17
N TYR A 209 6.80 -16.27 1.05
CA TYR A 209 5.97 -17.48 0.99
C TYR A 209 6.74 -18.74 1.38
N LYS A 210 7.98 -18.89 0.88
CA LYS A 210 8.83 -20.03 1.23
C LYS A 210 9.22 -20.03 2.71
N LEU A 211 9.49 -18.86 3.30
CA LEU A 211 9.80 -18.74 4.73
C LEU A 211 8.61 -19.11 5.61
N ILE A 212 7.39 -18.73 5.23
CA ILE A 212 6.16 -19.09 5.98
C ILE A 212 5.85 -20.58 5.86
N THR A 213 6.09 -21.20 4.70
CA THR A 213 5.73 -22.62 4.47
C THR A 213 6.80 -23.61 4.92
N SER A 214 8.05 -23.16 5.05
CA SER A 214 9.18 -23.98 5.51
C SER A 214 9.33 -24.01 7.05
N TYR A 215 8.50 -23.25 7.77
CA TYR A 215 8.42 -23.24 9.22
C TYR A 215 7.08 -23.85 9.65
#